data_AF-A0A8B8Y292-F1
#
_entry.id   AF-A0A8B8Y292-F1
#
_cell.length_a   1.000
_cell.length_b   1.000
_cell.length_c   1.000
_cell.angle_alpha   90.00
_cell.angle_beta   90.00
_cell.angle_gamma   90.00
#
_symmetry.space_group_name_H-M   'P 1'
#
loop_
_entity.id
_entity.type
_entity.pdbx_description
1 polymer ?
#
loop_
_entity_poly.entity_id
_entity_poly.type
_entity_poly.pdbx_seq_one_letter_code
_entity_poly.pdbx_strand_id
1 'polypeptide(L)'
;MDFVDVNESNARWVQDFRLKAYASPAKLESIDEPICAVGHGVAALCCATNEDRSWVFQGYSVTGPSVYELVRAPGFAHLPLVVEDFVKDAGACFSASEPDAVHVVLDRHLVTGQNAGSTVPAVQNLLFLCGSR
;
A
#
# COMPACT_ATOMS: atom_id res chain seq x y z
N MET A 1 24.03 -0.86 2.82
CA MET A 1 23.26 -2.00 2.28
C MET A 1 23.94 -2.40 0.99
N ASP A 2 24.56 -3.57 0.93
CA ASP A 2 25.16 -4.09 -0.30
C ASP A 2 24.15 -5.00 -1.01
N PHE A 3 23.99 -4.80 -2.32
CA PHE A 3 23.12 -5.64 -3.14
C PHE A 3 23.89 -6.91 -3.57
N VAL A 4 23.31 -8.07 -3.33
CA VAL A 4 23.80 -9.36 -3.84
C VAL A 4 23.15 -9.69 -5.18
N ASP A 5 23.81 -10.51 -6.01
CA ASP A 5 23.33 -10.99 -7.31
C ASP A 5 23.03 -9.89 -8.36
N VAL A 6 23.91 -8.89 -8.44
CA VAL A 6 23.84 -7.86 -9.49
C VAL A 6 24.30 -8.45 -10.84
N ASN A 7 23.44 -8.37 -11.85
CA ASN A 7 23.67 -8.83 -13.21
C ASN A 7 23.27 -7.73 -14.21
N GLU A 8 23.48 -7.96 -15.52
CA GLU A 8 23.18 -6.94 -16.53
C GLU A 8 21.71 -6.50 -16.57
N SER A 9 20.78 -7.39 -16.23
CA SER A 9 19.35 -7.08 -16.26
C SER A 9 18.87 -6.23 -15.09
N ASN A 10 19.58 -6.22 -13.95
CA ASN A 10 19.22 -5.41 -12.77
C ASN A 10 20.24 -4.30 -12.43
N ALA A 11 21.40 -4.26 -13.11
CA ALA A 11 22.48 -3.29 -12.84
C ALA A 11 22.03 -1.83 -12.93
N ARG A 12 21.20 -1.50 -13.92
CA ARG A 12 20.65 -0.15 -14.10
C ARG A 12 19.78 0.28 -12.93
N TRP A 13 18.94 -0.62 -12.43
CA TRP A 13 18.06 -0.35 -11.27
C TRP A 13 18.87 -0.19 -9.98
N VAL A 14 19.89 -1.02 -9.77
CA VAL A 14 20.80 -0.92 -8.62
C VAL A 14 21.58 0.41 -8.64
N GLN A 15 22.04 0.85 -9.81
CA GLN A 15 22.66 2.18 -9.95
C GLN A 15 21.69 3.32 -9.64
N ASP A 16 20.47 3.27 -10.17
CA ASP A 16 19.47 4.32 -9.94
C ASP A 16 19.10 4.39 -8.45
N PHE A 17 18.98 3.25 -7.76
CA PHE A 17 18.74 3.19 -6.32
C PHE A 17 19.91 3.74 -5.49
N ARG A 18 21.15 3.48 -5.90
CA ARG A 18 22.34 4.07 -5.24
C ARG A 18 22.41 5.58 -5.39
N LEU A 19 21.97 6.11 -6.54
CA LEU A 19 21.99 7.54 -6.84
C LEU A 19 20.79 8.29 -6.23
N LYS A 20 19.64 7.62 -6.11
CA LYS A 20 18.43 8.12 -5.48
C LYS A 20 18.12 7.26 -4.27
N ALA A 21 18.90 7.45 -3.20
CA ALA A 21 18.68 6.79 -1.90
C ALA A 21 17.32 7.15 -1.26
N TYR A 22 16.58 8.08 -1.87
CA TYR A 22 15.24 8.53 -1.52
C TYR A 22 14.44 8.74 -2.81
N ALA A 23 13.19 8.26 -2.82
CA ALA A 23 12.24 8.65 -3.84
C ALA A 23 11.99 10.16 -3.70
N SER A 24 12.14 10.92 -4.79
CA SER A 24 11.55 12.27 -4.81
C SER A 24 10.04 12.07 -4.74
N PRO A 25 9.33 12.61 -3.74
CA PRO A 25 7.89 12.47 -3.67
C PRO A 25 7.31 13.14 -4.90
N ALA A 26 6.86 12.34 -5.87
CA ALA A 26 6.01 12.87 -6.93
C ALA A 26 4.69 13.30 -6.26
N LYS A 27 4.13 14.43 -6.71
CA LYS A 27 2.77 14.79 -6.31
C LYS A 27 1.84 13.67 -6.77
N LEU A 28 1.15 13.05 -5.83
CA LEU A 28 0.22 11.93 -6.07
C LEU A 28 -0.94 12.34 -7.00
N GLU A 29 -1.19 13.64 -7.14
CA GLU A 29 -2.18 14.27 -8.03
C GLU A 29 -2.00 13.93 -9.52
N SER A 30 -0.83 13.42 -9.93
CA SER A 30 -0.54 13.01 -11.32
C SER A 30 -0.04 11.58 -11.45
N ILE A 31 -0.19 10.74 -10.40
CA ILE A 31 0.39 9.41 -10.40
C ILE A 31 -0.56 8.44 -11.08
N ASP A 32 -0.13 8.06 -12.28
CA ASP A 32 -0.67 6.95 -13.04
C ASP A 32 0.07 5.65 -12.64
N GLU A 33 1.18 5.76 -11.91
CA GLU A 33 2.00 4.65 -11.48
C GLU A 33 1.26 3.75 -10.48
N PRO A 34 1.33 2.42 -10.67
CA PRO A 34 0.74 1.47 -9.75
C PRO A 34 1.32 1.57 -8.34
N ILE A 35 0.44 1.62 -7.34
CA ILE A 35 0.77 1.62 -5.91
C ILE A 35 0.33 0.29 -5.32
N CYS A 36 1.20 -0.36 -4.55
CA CYS A 36 0.86 -1.60 -3.84
C CYS A 36 1.27 -1.51 -2.37
N ALA A 37 0.33 -1.73 -1.47
CA ALA A 37 0.57 -1.75 -0.03
C ALA A 37 -0.15 -2.94 0.62
N VAL A 38 0.51 -3.64 1.54
CA VAL A 38 -0.04 -4.85 2.18
C VAL A 38 0.15 -4.77 3.69
N GLY A 39 -0.87 -5.22 4.44
CA GLY A 39 -0.83 -5.24 5.89
C GLY A 39 -0.61 -3.84 6.48
N HIS A 40 0.23 -3.74 7.50
CA HIS A 40 0.53 -2.45 8.13
C HIS A 40 1.15 -1.42 7.17
N GLY A 41 1.70 -1.84 6.03
CA GLY A 41 2.18 -0.92 4.99
C GLY A 41 1.09 0.00 4.44
N VAL A 42 -0.18 -0.41 4.50
CA VAL A 42 -1.32 0.42 4.08
C VAL A 42 -1.42 1.71 4.91
N ALA A 43 -0.95 1.71 6.16
CA ALA A 43 -0.93 2.92 7.00
C ALA A 43 -0.09 4.05 6.41
N ALA A 44 0.89 3.74 5.54
CA ALA A 44 1.68 4.76 4.84
C ALA A 44 0.83 5.60 3.88
N LEU A 45 -0.31 5.09 3.40
CA LEU A 45 -1.20 5.82 2.51
C LEU A 45 -1.93 6.96 3.24
N CYS A 46 -2.08 6.88 4.56
CA CYS A 46 -2.87 7.83 5.36
C CYS A 46 -2.29 9.25 5.39
N CYS A 47 -1.01 9.43 5.10
CA CYS A 47 -0.38 10.74 5.00
C CYS A 47 -0.41 11.35 3.58
N ALA A 48 -0.96 10.63 2.60
CA ALA A 48 -1.02 11.10 1.22
C ALA A 48 -2.21 12.06 1.01
N THR A 49 -1.97 13.36 1.17
CA THR A 49 -2.99 14.41 1.03
C THR A 49 -2.72 15.33 -0.16
N ASN A 50 -3.78 15.84 -0.78
CA ASN A 50 -3.73 16.91 -1.76
C ASN A 50 -3.37 18.26 -1.10
N GLU A 51 -3.16 19.31 -1.89
CA GLU A 51 -2.86 20.66 -1.37
C GLU A 51 -3.94 21.21 -0.42
N ASP A 52 -5.20 20.84 -0.66
CA ASP A 52 -6.35 21.22 0.17
C ASP A 52 -6.51 20.36 1.44
N ARG A 53 -5.55 19.46 1.70
CA ARG A 53 -5.53 18.47 2.78
C ARG A 53 -6.56 17.35 2.67
N SER A 54 -7.32 17.27 1.57
CA SER A 54 -8.14 16.09 1.29
C SER A 54 -7.26 14.86 1.08
N TRP A 55 -7.73 13.69 1.51
CA TRP A 55 -7.00 12.46 1.31
C TRP A 55 -7.05 12.06 -0.17
N VAL A 56 -5.90 11.70 -0.76
CA VAL A 56 -5.80 11.46 -2.21
C VAL A 56 -6.65 10.26 -2.64
N PHE A 57 -6.88 9.31 -1.74
CA PHE A 57 -7.68 8.11 -2.00
C PHE A 57 -9.14 8.25 -1.56
N GLN A 58 -9.66 9.46 -1.39
CA GLN A 58 -11.08 9.67 -1.14
C GLN A 58 -11.93 9.03 -2.27
N GLY A 59 -12.98 8.29 -1.88
CA GLY A 59 -13.82 7.54 -2.80
C GLY A 59 -13.19 6.28 -3.42
N TYR A 60 -11.96 5.90 -3.03
CA TYR A 60 -11.38 4.60 -3.41
C TYR A 60 -11.97 3.45 -2.59
N SER A 61 -11.83 2.24 -3.11
CA SER A 61 -11.95 1.00 -2.34
C SER A 61 -10.57 0.57 -1.84
N VAL A 62 -10.46 0.30 -0.54
CA VAL A 62 -9.19 0.00 0.14
C VAL A 62 -9.39 -1.18 1.10
N THR A 63 -8.34 -1.96 1.31
CA THR A 63 -8.24 -2.91 2.42
C THR A 63 -6.91 -2.74 3.17
N GLY A 64 -6.80 -3.38 4.33
CA GLY A 64 -5.65 -3.38 5.22
C GLY A 64 -5.97 -4.25 6.43
N PRO A 65 -5.10 -4.29 7.46
CA PRO A 65 -5.36 -5.05 8.67
C PRO A 65 -6.70 -4.61 9.27
N SER A 66 -7.62 -5.57 9.38
CA SER A 66 -8.93 -5.29 9.94
C SER A 66 -8.82 -5.01 11.43
N VAL A 67 -9.79 -4.29 11.99
CA VAL A 67 -9.90 -4.11 13.44
C VAL A 67 -9.83 -5.47 14.13
N TYR A 68 -10.56 -6.48 13.64
CA TYR A 68 -10.58 -7.84 14.19
C TYR A 68 -9.21 -8.52 14.25
N GLU A 69 -8.32 -8.27 13.28
CA GLU A 69 -6.93 -8.74 13.33
C GLU A 69 -6.11 -7.94 14.35
N LEU A 70 -6.29 -6.62 14.38
CA LEU A 70 -5.53 -5.72 15.24
C LEU A 70 -5.84 -5.91 16.74
N VAL A 71 -7.10 -6.15 17.14
CA VAL A 71 -7.47 -6.33 18.57
C VAL A 71 -6.74 -7.50 19.22
N ARG A 72 -6.33 -8.50 18.44
CA ARG A 72 -5.61 -9.69 18.94
C ARG A 72 -4.18 -9.36 19.38
N ALA A 73 -3.64 -8.22 18.97
CA ALA A 73 -2.31 -7.76 19.37
C ALA A 73 -2.36 -7.04 20.73
N PRO A 74 -1.42 -7.30 21.65
CA PRO A 74 -1.41 -6.68 22.98
C PRO A 74 -1.24 -5.15 22.96
N GLY A 75 -0.78 -4.58 21.83
CA GLY A 75 -0.60 -3.14 21.64
C GLY A 75 -1.79 -2.40 21.01
N PHE A 76 -2.93 -3.08 20.76
CA PHE A 76 -4.07 -2.49 20.05
C PHE A 76 -4.52 -1.15 20.62
N ALA A 77 -4.67 -1.07 21.95
CA ALA A 77 -5.13 0.14 22.64
C ALA A 77 -4.16 1.33 22.56
N HIS A 78 -2.92 1.10 22.11
CA HIS A 78 -1.88 2.12 21.95
C HIS A 78 -1.58 2.44 20.48
N LEU A 79 -2.33 1.87 19.54
CA LEU A 79 -2.14 2.17 18.12
C LEU A 79 -2.44 3.66 17.87
N PRO A 80 -1.51 4.39 17.21
CA PRO A 80 -1.73 5.79 16.88
C PRO A 80 -2.76 5.96 15.75
N LEU A 81 -3.04 4.89 15.01
CA LEU A 81 -3.89 4.88 13.83
C LEU A 81 -4.47 3.49 13.63
N VAL A 82 -5.78 3.43 13.38
CA VAL A 82 -6.48 2.25 12.88
C VAL A 82 -6.86 2.53 11.43
N VAL A 83 -6.24 1.82 10.48
CA VAL A 83 -6.40 2.09 9.04
C VAL A 83 -7.84 1.94 8.60
N GLU A 84 -8.54 0.90 9.09
CA GLU A 84 -9.95 0.67 8.78
C GLU A 84 -10.83 1.88 9.14
N ASP A 85 -10.65 2.44 10.33
CA ASP A 85 -11.42 3.59 10.81
C ASP A 85 -11.05 4.85 10.01
N PHE A 86 -9.75 5.10 9.82
CA PHE A 86 -9.26 6.23 9.03
C PHE A 86 -9.83 6.22 7.59
N VAL A 87 -9.82 5.07 6.92
CA VAL A 87 -10.31 4.94 5.54
C VAL A 87 -11.80 5.29 5.47
N LYS A 88 -12.59 4.78 6.42
CA LYS A 88 -14.04 5.07 6.49
C LYS A 88 -14.28 6.55 6.79
N ASP A 89 -13.57 7.13 7.76
CA ASP A 89 -13.69 8.54 8.16
C ASP A 89 -13.25 9.50 7.05
N ALA A 90 -12.25 9.12 6.25
CA ALA A 90 -11.75 9.91 5.11
C ALA A 90 -12.65 9.84 3.87
N GLY A 91 -13.75 9.09 3.91
CA GLY A 91 -14.73 9.00 2.81
C GLY A 91 -14.34 7.99 1.71
N ALA A 92 -13.60 6.95 2.06
CA ALA A 92 -13.33 5.81 1.19
C ALA A 92 -14.07 4.55 1.67
N CYS A 93 -14.14 3.54 0.81
CA CYS A 93 -14.79 2.27 1.10
C CYS A 93 -13.76 1.27 1.62
N PHE A 94 -13.85 0.91 2.90
CA PHE A 94 -13.04 -0.17 3.47
C PHE A 94 -13.75 -1.52 3.34
N SER A 95 -13.02 -2.55 2.92
CA SER A 95 -13.50 -3.94 2.95
C SER A 95 -12.45 -4.88 3.52
N ALA A 96 -12.88 -5.93 4.20
CA ALA A 96 -12.04 -6.98 4.75
C ALA A 96 -12.75 -8.33 4.67
N SER A 97 -11.97 -9.41 4.62
CA SER A 97 -12.45 -10.78 4.82
C SER A 97 -12.26 -11.20 6.28
N GLU A 98 -12.59 -12.47 6.58
CA GLU A 98 -12.31 -13.07 7.88
C GLU A 98 -10.83 -12.87 8.30
N PRO A 99 -10.54 -12.72 9.60
CA PRO A 99 -9.16 -12.60 10.08
C PRO A 99 -8.26 -13.72 9.56
N ASP A 100 -7.03 -13.38 9.18
CA ASP A 100 -6.04 -14.30 8.60
C ASP A 100 -6.38 -14.84 7.19
N ALA A 101 -7.58 -14.59 6.66
CA ALA A 101 -7.93 -14.97 5.30
C ALA A 101 -7.32 -13.99 4.29
N VAL A 102 -7.05 -14.50 3.08
CA VAL A 102 -6.53 -13.69 1.99
C VAL A 102 -7.59 -12.72 1.49
N HIS A 103 -7.26 -11.43 1.39
CA HIS A 103 -8.12 -10.41 0.81
C HIS A 103 -7.30 -9.29 0.17
N VAL A 104 -7.60 -9.01 -1.09
CA VAL A 104 -6.92 -8.00 -1.89
C VAL A 104 -7.98 -7.14 -2.56
N VAL A 105 -7.78 -5.83 -2.53
CA VAL A 105 -8.59 -4.85 -3.24
C VAL A 105 -7.71 -4.18 -4.29
N LEU A 106 -8.19 -4.19 -5.54
CA LEU A 106 -7.61 -3.45 -6.65
C LEU A 106 -8.63 -2.39 -7.08
N ASP A 107 -8.27 -1.11 -6.98
CA ASP A 107 -9.06 0.02 -7.46
C ASP A 107 -8.16 0.97 -8.25
N ARG A 108 -8.44 1.11 -9.56
CA ARG A 108 -7.63 1.89 -10.51
C ARG A 108 -6.15 1.48 -10.45
N HIS A 109 -5.27 2.37 -10.00
CA HIS A 109 -3.83 2.13 -9.87
C HIS A 109 -3.42 1.69 -8.46
N LEU A 110 -4.36 1.55 -7.51
CA LEU A 110 -4.08 1.17 -6.13
C LEU A 110 -4.41 -0.30 -5.89
N VAL A 111 -3.41 -1.06 -5.46
CA VAL A 111 -3.54 -2.42 -4.92
C VAL A 111 -3.32 -2.37 -3.42
N THR A 112 -4.27 -2.91 -2.67
CA THR A 112 -4.11 -3.09 -1.22
C THR A 112 -4.39 -4.53 -0.79
N GLY A 113 -3.64 -5.03 0.19
CA GLY A 113 -3.81 -6.36 0.75
C GLY A 113 -4.00 -6.31 2.27
N GLN A 114 -4.93 -7.12 2.78
CA GLN A 114 -5.32 -7.09 4.19
C GLN A 114 -4.19 -7.50 5.13
N ASN A 115 -3.54 -8.64 4.85
CA ASN A 115 -2.58 -9.27 5.75
C ASN A 115 -1.42 -9.93 4.98
N ALA A 116 -0.51 -10.59 5.70
CA ALA A 116 0.66 -11.23 5.11
C ALA A 116 0.28 -12.30 4.06
N GLY A 117 -0.80 -13.06 4.27
CA GLY A 117 -1.30 -14.04 3.30
C GLY A 117 -1.73 -13.41 1.97
N SER A 118 -2.08 -12.12 2.00
CA SER A 118 -2.51 -11.35 0.84
C SER A 118 -1.35 -10.82 -0.02
N THR A 119 -0.10 -11.02 0.41
CA THR A 119 1.10 -10.48 -0.28
C THR A 119 1.23 -11.01 -1.71
N VAL A 120 1.17 -12.33 -1.91
CA VAL A 120 1.33 -12.95 -3.23
C VAL A 120 0.28 -12.45 -4.23
N PRO A 121 -1.04 -12.53 -3.94
CA PRO A 121 -2.05 -12.03 -4.87
C PRO A 121 -2.00 -10.51 -5.07
N ALA A 122 -1.59 -9.72 -4.07
CA ALA A 122 -1.39 -8.28 -4.24
C ALA A 122 -0.25 -7.98 -5.23
N VAL A 123 0.89 -8.67 -5.10
CA VAL A 123 2.02 -8.51 -6.02
C VAL A 123 1.66 -8.99 -7.43
N GLN A 124 0.88 -10.06 -7.58
CA GLN A 124 0.40 -10.51 -8.88
C GLN A 124 -0.48 -9.46 -9.57
N ASN A 125 -1.41 -8.83 -8.84
CA ASN A 125 -2.23 -7.73 -9.37
C ASN A 125 -1.37 -6.51 -9.75
N LEU A 126 -0.35 -6.19 -8.94
CA LEU A 126 0.60 -5.13 -9.27
C LEU A 126 1.35 -5.41 -10.59
N LEU A 127 1.86 -6.64 -10.77
CA LEU A 127 2.55 -7.04 -12.00
C LEU A 127 1.63 -6.94 -13.22
N PHE A 128 0.36 -7.30 -13.07
CA PHE A 128 -0.65 -7.16 -14.13
C PHE A 128 -0.86 -5.68 -14.52
N LEU A 129 -0.98 -4.78 -13.54
CA LEU A 129 -1.06 -3.34 -13.79
C LEU A 129 0.17 -2.79 -14.51
N CYS A 130 1.37 -3.22 -14.10
CA CYS A 130 2.62 -2.79 -14.73
C CYS A 130 2.79 -3.33 -16.16
N GLY A 131 2.32 -4.56 -16.42
CA GLY A 131 2.43 -5.20 -17.74
C GLY A 131 1.37 -4.78 -18.76
N SER A 132 0.37 -4.02 -18.34
CA SER A 132 -0.69 -3.47 -19.21
C SER A 132 -0.32 -2.10 -19.81
N ARG A 133 0.91 -1.64 -19.60
CA ARG A 133 1.49 -0.39 -20.14
C ARG A 133 2.48 -0.71 -21.26
#